data_AF-A0A950G690-F1
#
_entry.id   AF-A0A950G690-F1
#
_cell.length_a   1.000
_cell.length_b   1.000
_cell.length_c   1.000
_cell.angle_alpha   90.00
_cell.angle_beta   90.00
_cell.angle_gamma   90.00
#
_symmetry.space_group_name_H-M   'P 1'
#
loop_
_entity.id
_entity.type
_entity.pdbx_description
1 polymer ?
#
loop_
_entity_poly.entity_id
_entity_poly.type
_entity_poly.pdbx_seq_one_letter_code
_entity_poly.pdbx_strand_id
1 'polypeptide(L)'
;MQVVDPHIHLWNLEKGRYPWLAAPTRSFMGDYAALAKTHEVHEFLGDASGIEVLKVIHIDAGHDPADPVAEMRWLQSLADSPGNSGMPHGIVAYADLSAPDVGDLLAAHAGYPN
;
A
#
# COMPACT_ATOMS: atom_id res chain seq x y z
N MET A 1 2.13 -5.78 23.82
CA MET A 1 2.42 -4.37 23.52
C MET A 1 1.43 -3.93 22.46
N GLN A 2 0.78 -2.78 22.63
CA GLN A 2 -0.21 -2.25 21.68
C GLN A 2 0.41 -1.15 20.82
N VAL A 3 0.20 -1.21 19.51
CA VAL A 3 0.85 -0.30 18.55
C VAL A 3 -0.13 0.19 17.50
N VAL A 4 0.02 1.45 17.10
CA VAL A 4 -0.44 1.99 15.82
C VAL A 4 0.81 2.14 14.96
N ASP A 5 0.86 1.46 13.82
CA ASP A 5 1.99 1.54 12.89
C ASP A 5 1.68 2.60 11.81
N PRO A 6 2.29 3.79 11.86
CA PRO A 6 1.98 4.86 10.92
C PRO A 6 2.64 4.68 9.56
N HIS A 7 3.42 3.61 9.34
CA HIS A 7 4.16 3.43 8.10
C HIS A 7 4.33 1.95 7.77
N ILE A 8 3.37 1.41 7.01
CA ILE A 8 3.51 0.10 6.37
C ILE A 8 3.38 0.22 4.85
N HIS A 9 3.73 -0.85 4.15
CA HIS A 9 3.48 -1.02 2.73
C HIS A 9 2.87 -2.41 2.52
N LEU A 10 1.78 -2.47 1.76
CA LEU A 10 1.12 -3.69 1.33
C LEU A 10 1.20 -3.79 -0.20
N TRP A 11 1.35 -4.99 -0.75
CA TRP A 11 1.30 -5.21 -2.19
C TRP A 11 0.89 -6.63 -2.56
N ASN A 12 0.28 -6.77 -3.74
CA ASN A 12 -0.06 -8.07 -4.31
C ASN A 12 0.45 -8.17 -5.76
N LEU A 13 1.41 -9.06 -6.01
CA LEU A 13 2.05 -9.19 -7.32
C LEU A 13 1.20 -9.91 -8.37
N GLU A 14 0.12 -10.56 -7.96
CA GLU A 14 -0.84 -11.21 -8.86
C GLU A 14 -1.95 -10.26 -9.31
N LYS A 15 -2.30 -9.27 -8.47
CA LYS A 15 -3.43 -8.35 -8.70
C LYS A 15 -2.98 -6.95 -9.13
N GLY A 16 -1.83 -6.50 -8.66
CA GLY A 16 -1.31 -5.17 -8.90
C GLY A 16 -0.11 -5.17 -9.84
N ARG A 17 0.24 -3.99 -10.32
CA ARG A 17 1.40 -3.78 -11.18
C ARG A 17 2.44 -2.96 -10.41
N TYR A 18 3.52 -3.62 -10.01
CA TYR A 18 4.63 -3.01 -9.30
C TYR A 18 5.90 -3.18 -10.14
N PRO A 19 6.22 -2.27 -11.07
CA PRO A 19 7.33 -2.44 -12.01
C PRO A 19 8.67 -2.72 -11.32
N TRP A 20 8.88 -2.14 -10.14
CA TRP A 20 10.10 -2.30 -9.35
C TRP A 20 10.20 -3.64 -8.61
N LEU A 21 9.06 -4.34 -8.37
CA LEU A 21 9.00 -5.68 -7.78
C LEU A 21 8.84 -6.80 -8.81
N ALA A 22 8.25 -6.51 -9.98
CA ALA A 22 8.02 -7.50 -11.03
C ALA A 22 9.32 -7.98 -11.70
N ALA A 23 10.35 -7.12 -11.72
CA ALA A 23 11.69 -7.44 -12.17
C ALA A 23 12.69 -6.89 -11.14
N PRO A 24 12.83 -7.55 -9.96
CA PRO A 24 13.61 -7.01 -8.87
C PRO A 24 15.07 -6.91 -9.30
N THR A 25 15.61 -5.70 -9.22
CA THR A 25 17.01 -5.42 -9.47
C THR A 25 17.61 -4.78 -8.22
N ARG A 26 18.93 -4.87 -8.09
CA ARG A 26 19.62 -4.13 -7.04
C ARG A 26 19.49 -2.64 -7.32
N SER A 27 18.85 -1.92 -6.41
CA SER A 27 18.71 -0.47 -6.46
C SER A 27 19.70 0.20 -5.48
N PHE A 28 19.65 1.53 -5.38
CA PHE A 28 20.39 2.25 -4.34
C PHE A 28 19.91 1.91 -2.91
N MET A 29 18.67 1.40 -2.76
CA MET A 29 18.09 0.99 -1.47
C MET A 29 18.41 -0.48 -1.12
N GLY A 30 19.10 -1.21 -2.00
CA GLY A 30 19.51 -2.59 -1.75
C GLY A 30 18.91 -3.60 -2.73
N ASP A 31 18.89 -4.85 -2.31
CA ASP A 31 18.36 -5.97 -3.10
C ASP A 31 16.89 -6.22 -2.72
N TYR A 32 16.01 -6.14 -3.71
CA TYR A 32 14.57 -6.36 -3.54
C TYR A 32 14.12 -7.80 -3.76
N ALA A 33 15.03 -8.72 -4.07
CA ALA A 33 14.66 -10.12 -4.36
C ALA A 33 13.83 -10.76 -3.25
N ALA A 34 14.09 -10.45 -1.98
CA ALA A 34 13.32 -10.96 -0.85
C ALA A 34 11.90 -10.35 -0.73
N LEU A 35 11.68 -9.18 -1.32
CA LEU A 35 10.39 -8.46 -1.34
C LEU A 35 9.52 -8.85 -2.53
N ALA A 36 10.06 -9.54 -3.54
CA ALA A 36 9.37 -9.94 -4.76
C ALA A 36 8.39 -11.11 -4.55
N LYS A 37 7.47 -10.94 -3.60
CA LYS A 37 6.38 -11.83 -3.21
C LYS A 37 5.20 -10.99 -2.72
N THR A 38 3.97 -11.50 -2.80
CA THR A 38 2.80 -10.82 -2.22
C THR A 38 2.96 -10.63 -0.70
N HIS A 39 2.57 -9.46 -0.20
CA HIS A 39 2.55 -9.09 1.22
C HIS A 39 1.29 -8.27 1.48
N GLU A 40 0.20 -8.94 1.86
CA GLU A 40 -1.06 -8.30 2.24
C GLU A 40 -1.20 -8.28 3.78
N VAL A 41 -2.39 -7.93 4.29
CA VAL A 41 -2.68 -7.81 5.72
C VAL A 41 -2.34 -9.08 6.51
N HIS A 42 -2.60 -10.25 5.93
CA HIS A 42 -2.31 -11.53 6.57
C HIS A 42 -0.80 -11.73 6.79
N GLU A 43 0.03 -11.46 5.78
CA GLU A 43 1.48 -11.57 5.90
C GLU A 43 2.03 -10.55 6.90
N PHE A 44 1.56 -9.30 6.83
CA PHE A 44 1.93 -8.25 7.79
C PHE A 44 1.63 -8.65 9.24
N LEU A 45 0.43 -9.18 9.53
CA LEU A 45 0.06 -9.61 10.89
C LEU A 45 0.86 -10.83 11.35
N GLY A 46 1.26 -11.71 10.43
CA GLY A 46 2.18 -12.81 10.70
C GLY A 46 3.57 -12.32 11.10
N ASP A 47 4.12 -11.36 10.36
CA ASP A 47 5.42 -10.74 10.64
C ASP A 47 5.40 -9.96 11.96
N ALA A 48 4.28 -9.32 12.28
CA ALA A 48 4.07 -8.59 13.54
C ALA A 48 3.64 -9.49 14.72
N SER A 49 3.77 -10.82 14.60
CA SER A 49 3.34 -11.76 15.65
C SER A 49 3.94 -11.42 17.02
N GLY A 50 3.10 -11.41 18.05
CA GLY A 50 3.45 -10.99 19.42
C GLY A 50 3.27 -9.49 19.69
N ILE A 51 2.93 -8.69 18.68
CA ILE A 51 2.49 -7.30 18.81
C ILE A 51 0.99 -7.24 18.57
N GLU A 52 0.26 -6.52 19.43
CA GLU A 52 -1.14 -6.22 19.20
C GLU A 52 -1.21 -4.95 18.34
N VAL A 53 -1.31 -5.13 17.03
CA VAL A 53 -1.43 -4.01 16.08
C VAL A 53 -2.88 -3.54 16.05
N LEU A 54 -3.12 -2.34 16.56
CA LEU A 54 -4.45 -1.75 16.64
C LEU A 54 -4.86 -1.09 15.33
N LYS A 55 -3.93 -0.38 14.68
CA LYS A 55 -4.14 0.34 13.43
C LYS A 55 -2.86 0.42 12.61
N VAL A 56 -3.02 0.58 11.29
CA VAL A 56 -1.91 0.76 10.36
C VAL A 56 -2.23 1.82 9.32
N ILE A 57 -1.22 2.56 8.88
CA ILE A 57 -1.30 3.50 7.76
C ILE A 57 -0.43 2.96 6.63
N HIS A 58 -1.04 2.76 5.46
CA HIS A 58 -0.31 2.35 4.25
C HIS A 58 0.29 3.59 3.58
N ILE A 59 1.55 3.49 3.16
CA ILE A 59 2.22 4.49 2.33
C ILE A 59 2.34 3.91 0.93
N ASP A 60 2.07 4.73 -0.10
CA ASP A 60 2.25 4.39 -1.52
C ASP A 60 3.43 3.42 -1.74
N ALA A 61 3.13 2.29 -2.38
CA ALA A 61 4.08 1.23 -2.63
C ALA A 61 4.61 1.24 -4.07
N GLY A 62 4.42 2.35 -4.81
CA GLY A 62 4.83 2.46 -6.20
C GLY A 62 4.13 1.41 -7.08
N HIS A 63 2.79 1.39 -7.05
CA HIS A 63 1.94 0.59 -7.92
C HIS A 63 2.11 1.01 -9.41
N ASP A 64 1.03 1.08 -10.19
CA ASP A 64 1.05 1.47 -11.59
C ASP A 64 1.12 2.99 -11.73
N PRO A 65 2.24 3.57 -12.23
CA PRO A 65 2.32 5.01 -12.46
C PRO A 65 1.29 5.52 -13.49
N ALA A 66 0.73 4.63 -14.31
CA ALA A 66 -0.31 4.96 -15.28
C ALA A 66 -1.73 5.02 -14.67
N ASP A 67 -1.95 4.43 -13.49
CA ASP A 67 -3.22 4.51 -12.74
C ASP A 67 -2.93 4.60 -11.24
N PRO A 68 -2.51 5.78 -10.72
CA PRO A 68 -2.23 5.95 -9.29
C PRO A 68 -3.44 5.67 -8.39
N VAL A 69 -4.66 5.81 -8.92
CA VAL A 69 -5.89 5.60 -8.16
C VAL A 69 -6.18 4.09 -7.98
N ALA A 70 -5.61 3.22 -8.81
CA ALA A 70 -5.79 1.77 -8.68
C ALA A 70 -5.34 1.24 -7.31
N GLU A 71 -4.26 1.78 -6.74
CA GLU A 71 -3.77 1.36 -5.43
C GLU A 71 -4.77 1.72 -4.33
N MET A 72 -5.32 2.94 -4.34
CA MET A 72 -6.38 3.35 -3.42
C MET A 72 -7.61 2.44 -3.49
N ARG A 73 -8.05 2.13 -4.71
CA ARG A 73 -9.21 1.26 -4.95
C ARG A 73 -9.00 -0.12 -4.33
N TRP A 74 -7.82 -0.67 -4.51
CA TRP A 74 -7.47 -1.98 -3.97
C TRP A 74 -7.32 -1.94 -2.44
N LEU A 75 -6.62 -0.97 -1.88
CA LEU A 75 -6.44 -0.82 -0.43
C LEU A 75 -7.78 -0.60 0.30
N GLN A 76 -8.67 0.20 -0.28
CA GLN A 76 -10.04 0.35 0.26
C GLN A 76 -10.75 -1.01 0.29
N SER A 77 -10.65 -1.80 -0.79
CA SER A 77 -11.27 -3.14 -0.82
C SER A 77 -10.67 -4.10 0.21
N LEU A 78 -9.39 -3.94 0.56
CA LEU A 78 -8.77 -4.68 1.66
C LEU A 78 -9.37 -4.24 3.00
N ALA A 79 -9.48 -2.93 3.25
CA ALA A 79 -10.04 -2.40 4.49
C ALA A 79 -11.51 -2.81 4.68
N ASP A 80 -12.29 -2.83 3.60
CA ASP A 80 -13.70 -3.22 3.60
C ASP A 80 -13.91 -4.74 3.79
N SER A 81 -12.87 -5.55 3.54
CA SER A 81 -12.94 -7.01 3.69
C SER A 81 -13.08 -7.39 5.16
N PRO A 82 -14.11 -8.17 5.56
CA PRO A 82 -14.32 -8.55 6.96
C PRO A 82 -13.13 -9.27 7.62
N GLY A 83 -12.30 -9.96 6.81
CA GLY A 83 -11.13 -10.69 7.29
C GLY A 83 -9.92 -9.82 7.67
N ASN A 84 -9.92 -8.54 7.27
CA ASN A 84 -8.77 -7.66 7.43
C ASN A 84 -8.92 -6.66 8.59
N SER A 85 -9.98 -6.78 9.39
CA SER A 85 -10.22 -5.94 10.57
C SER A 85 -10.11 -4.42 10.30
N GLY A 86 -10.50 -3.97 9.11
CA GLY A 86 -10.41 -2.56 8.72
C GLY A 86 -9.03 -2.09 8.27
N MET A 87 -8.07 -2.98 8.03
CA MET A 87 -6.71 -2.59 7.60
C MET A 87 -6.58 -2.46 6.06
N PRO A 88 -5.88 -1.42 5.55
CA PRO A 88 -5.29 -0.31 6.32
C PRO A 88 -6.34 0.69 6.82
N HIS A 89 -6.02 1.42 7.90
CA HIS A 89 -6.92 2.39 8.54
C HIS A 89 -6.74 3.82 8.02
N GLY A 90 -5.85 4.00 7.07
CA GLY A 90 -5.55 5.26 6.40
C GLY A 90 -4.47 5.03 5.35
N ILE A 91 -4.43 5.89 4.34
CA ILE A 91 -3.56 5.72 3.19
C ILE A 91 -2.88 7.05 2.85
N VAL A 92 -1.58 7.01 2.61
CA VAL A 92 -0.81 8.10 2.01
C VAL A 92 -0.59 7.78 0.53
N ALA A 93 -1.39 8.41 -0.33
CA ALA A 93 -1.38 8.19 -1.77
C ALA A 93 -0.23 8.91 -2.49
N TYR A 94 0.20 8.36 -3.62
CA TYR A 94 1.08 9.07 -4.55
C TYR A 94 0.35 10.18 -5.30
N ALA A 95 1.04 11.32 -5.48
CA ALA A 95 0.66 12.33 -6.46
C ALA A 95 1.92 13.04 -6.97
N ASP A 96 2.02 13.25 -8.28
CA ASP A 96 2.98 14.21 -8.82
C ASP A 96 2.45 15.64 -8.57
N LEU A 97 2.89 16.25 -7.47
CA LEU A 97 2.50 17.59 -7.06
C LEU A 97 2.97 18.70 -8.02
N SER A 98 3.84 18.37 -9.00
CA SER A 98 4.26 19.32 -10.03
C SER A 98 3.32 19.33 -11.25
N ALA A 99 2.45 18.32 -11.39
CA ALA A 99 1.52 18.21 -12.50
C ALA A 99 0.45 19.32 -12.43
N PRO A 100 0.15 20.00 -13.57
CA PRO A 100 -0.82 21.11 -13.59
C PRO A 100 -2.24 20.66 -13.24
N ASP A 101 -2.56 19.38 -13.44
CA ASP A 101 -3.85 18.73 -13.21
C ASP A 101 -3.87 17.87 -11.93
N VAL A 102 -2.89 18.01 -11.03
CA VAL A 102 -2.83 17.22 -9.79
C VAL A 102 -4.09 17.35 -8.92
N GLY A 103 -4.81 18.47 -9.02
CA GLY A 103 -6.09 18.66 -8.32
C GLY A 103 -7.14 17.59 -8.67
N ASP A 104 -7.19 17.14 -9.93
CA ASP A 104 -8.12 16.11 -10.37
C ASP A 104 -7.73 14.74 -9.78
N LEU A 105 -6.43 14.46 -9.70
CA LEU A 105 -5.91 13.25 -9.08
C LEU A 105 -6.21 13.22 -7.57
N LEU A 106 -5.96 14.33 -6.86
CA LEU A 106 -6.25 14.44 -5.44
C LEU A 106 -7.75 14.28 -5.16
N ALA A 107 -8.62 14.83 -6.01
CA ALA A 107 -10.06 14.64 -5.91
C ALA A 107 -10.47 13.18 -6.15
N ALA A 108 -9.81 12.48 -7.09
CA ALA A 108 -10.04 11.06 -7.32
C ALA A 108 -9.63 10.20 -6.11
N HIS A 109 -8.49 10.50 -5.48
CA HIS A 109 -8.07 9.84 -4.24
C HIS A 109 -9.07 10.10 -3.10
N ALA A 110 -9.55 11.33 -2.94
CA ALA A 110 -10.54 11.70 -1.93
C ALA A 110 -11.92 11.04 -2.12
N GLY A 111 -12.15 10.35 -3.24
CA GLY A 111 -13.33 9.52 -3.45
C GLY A 111 -13.35 8.23 -2.64
N TYR A 112 -12.24 7.87 -2.00
CA TYR A 112 -12.13 6.70 -1.12
C TYR A 112 -12.22 7.12 0.36
N PRO A 113 -12.99 6.40 1.20
CA PRO A 113 -13.20 6.79 2.60
C PRO A 113 -11.99 6.75 3.54
N ASN A 114 -10.94 5.98 3.21
CA ASN A 114 -9.69 5.92 3.97
C ASN A 114 -8.77 7.13 3.77
#